data_AF-A0A7Y0XX24-F1
#
_entry.id   AF-A0A7Y0XX24-F1
#
_cell.length_a   1.000
_cell.length_b   1.000
_cell.length_c   1.000
_cell.angle_alpha   90.00
_cell.angle_beta   90.00
_cell.angle_gamma   90.00
#
_symmetry.space_group_name_H-M   'P 1'
#
loop_
_entity.id
_entity.type
_entity.pdbx_description
1 polymer ?
#
loop_
_entity_poly.entity_id
_entity_poly.type
_entity_poly.pdbx_seq_one_letter_code
_entity_poly.pdbx_strand_id
1 'polypeptide(L)'
;MTTKVKAVTFKDVMGNLDGKGDMDCSHKGLTSLEGCPEEVEGNFNCSGNLLTTLDGAPHKVGGDFFCSDNQLTSIEGTPDDVDNFDCSHNLLTSLAGAPKNVQGDFDCNNNRLTSLTGIPKRVKGNFDCSANLLTTLEGGPHKVGGDFSCSDNQLTTLEGSPHEVIDFDCSHNRLTSLDGGPDDVRGDFDCSNNLLTSLVGAPDFVVGDFSCAGNQLTSLKGGPVEVYGNFDCSNHQLISLKGAPKEVGGYFNCSGNQLSSLRGTPQEVGDFNCSNNQLTSFDGIPDKIQGHFDCSRNLLATLKGAPKKVKGDFNCANNELTSLKGSPKKVKGIFNCSGNPLTTLDGALKKVGGDFICGEHAGVFTEEQVRAVCTIKGNYIDISFLP
;
A
#
# COMPACT_ATOMS: atom_id res chain seq x y z
N MET A 1 43.44 18.33 -6.17
CA MET A 1 43.19 19.11 -4.94
C MET A 1 41.81 18.75 -4.47
N THR A 2 41.71 17.90 -3.44
CA THR A 2 40.45 17.63 -2.75
C THR A 2 40.08 18.89 -1.99
N THR A 3 39.04 19.59 -2.43
CA THR A 3 38.44 20.71 -1.71
C THR A 3 38.00 20.16 -0.36
N LYS A 4 38.73 20.46 0.73
CA LYS A 4 38.25 20.14 2.08
C LYS A 4 36.93 20.88 2.25
N VAL A 5 35.83 20.14 2.32
CA VAL A 5 34.55 20.70 2.76
C VAL A 5 34.82 21.31 4.12
N LYS A 6 34.61 22.63 4.24
CA LYS A 6 34.79 23.31 5.52
C LYS A 6 33.78 22.70 6.48
N ALA A 7 34.25 22.19 7.63
CA ALA A 7 33.35 21.68 8.65
C ALA A 7 32.38 22.79 9.07
N VAL A 8 31.09 22.47 9.12
CA VAL A 8 30.02 23.34 9.61
C VAL A 8 29.52 22.70 10.90
N THR A 9 29.90 23.28 12.04
CA THR A 9 29.57 22.72 13.36
C THR A 9 28.24 23.27 13.88
N PHE A 10 27.61 22.57 14.83
CA PHE A 10 26.45 23.08 15.55
C PHE A 10 26.73 24.47 16.12
N LYS A 11 27.88 24.65 16.79
CA LYS A 11 28.27 25.94 17.38
C LYS A 11 28.41 27.07 16.36
N ASP A 12 28.90 26.77 15.15
CA ASP A 12 29.04 27.76 14.09
C ASP A 12 27.68 28.30 13.61
N VAL A 13 26.65 27.45 13.61
CA VAL A 13 25.33 27.78 13.06
C VAL A 13 24.35 28.24 14.14
N MET A 14 24.34 27.57 15.28
CA MET A 14 23.36 27.75 16.36
C MET A 14 23.90 28.60 17.51
N GLY A 15 25.21 28.81 17.60
CA GLY A 15 25.85 29.46 18.73
C GLY A 15 25.89 28.58 19.98
N ASN A 16 25.95 29.20 21.17
CA ASN A 16 25.88 28.48 22.44
C ASN A 16 24.44 28.53 22.96
N LEU A 17 23.78 27.37 23.04
CA LEU A 17 22.45 27.20 23.64
C LEU A 17 22.58 26.48 24.98
N ASP A 18 21.57 26.58 25.86
CA ASP A 18 21.66 26.13 27.25
C ASP A 18 20.98 24.78 27.56
N GLY A 19 20.33 24.14 26.58
CA GLY A 19 19.70 22.83 26.79
C GLY A 19 18.23 22.86 27.19
N LYS A 20 17.66 24.00 27.60
CA LYS A 20 16.41 24.00 28.40
C LYS A 20 15.10 23.83 27.63
N GLY A 21 15.15 23.60 26.34
CA GLY A 21 13.96 23.44 25.52
C GLY A 21 14.30 22.69 24.24
N ASP A 22 13.39 22.75 23.27
CA ASP A 22 13.57 22.09 21.99
C ASP A 22 14.76 22.69 21.23
N MET A 23 15.54 21.80 20.62
CA MET A 23 16.67 22.14 19.77
C MET A 23 16.44 21.61 18.37
N ASP A 24 16.13 22.51 17.45
CA ASP A 24 16.04 22.22 16.03
C ASP A 24 17.22 22.82 15.27
N CYS A 25 18.14 21.95 14.87
CA CYS A 25 19.26 22.24 14.00
C CYS A 25 19.15 21.52 12.64
N SER A 26 17.92 21.15 12.25
CA SER A 26 17.65 20.48 10.99
C SER A 26 17.93 21.37 9.78
N HIS A 27 18.32 20.76 8.65
CA HIS A 27 18.49 21.44 7.36
C HIS A 27 19.47 22.63 7.38
N LYS A 28 20.56 22.52 8.16
CA LYS A 28 21.57 23.57 8.32
C LYS A 28 22.88 23.29 7.59
N GLY A 29 22.99 22.16 6.91
CA GLY A 29 24.22 21.73 6.26
C GLY A 29 25.33 21.38 7.26
N LEU A 30 24.95 20.95 8.47
CA LEU A 30 25.90 20.55 9.51
C LEU A 30 26.69 19.33 9.05
N THR A 31 27.98 19.33 9.34
CA THR A 31 28.87 18.17 9.19
C THR A 31 29.33 17.63 10.54
N SER A 32 29.02 18.33 11.64
CA SER A 32 29.38 17.95 13.01
C SER A 32 28.42 18.59 14.02
N LEU A 33 28.12 17.89 15.10
CA LEU A 33 27.35 18.40 16.24
C LEU A 33 28.24 19.04 17.32
N GLU A 34 29.52 19.29 17.04
CA GLU A 34 30.44 19.92 17.99
C GLU A 34 29.87 21.24 18.57
N GLY A 35 29.84 21.29 19.91
CA GLY A 35 29.33 22.41 20.68
C GLY A 35 27.82 22.38 20.93
N CYS A 36 27.13 21.30 20.57
CA CYS A 36 25.81 21.01 21.10
C CYS A 36 25.86 20.79 22.62
N PRO A 37 24.84 21.22 23.39
CA PRO A 37 24.76 20.91 24.82
C PRO A 37 24.67 19.41 25.08
N GLU A 38 25.27 18.95 26.18
CA GLU A 38 25.28 17.52 26.54
C GLU A 38 23.89 17.00 26.96
N GLU A 39 23.03 17.90 27.47
CA GLU A 39 21.64 17.60 27.84
C GLU A 39 20.67 18.57 27.15
N VAL A 40 19.56 18.03 26.63
CA VAL A 40 18.43 18.77 26.07
C VAL A 40 17.16 18.36 26.82
N GLU A 41 16.47 19.31 27.46
CA GLU A 41 15.25 19.04 28.25
C GLU A 41 14.02 18.77 27.36
N GLY A 42 14.02 19.26 26.13
CA GLY A 42 12.96 19.05 25.14
C GLY A 42 13.33 18.07 24.04
N ASN A 43 12.85 18.33 22.83
CA ASN A 43 13.16 17.57 21.62
C ASN A 43 14.51 17.97 21.02
N PHE A 44 15.22 17.02 20.40
CA PHE A 44 16.44 17.27 19.65
C PHE A 44 16.29 16.80 18.21
N ASN A 45 16.37 17.74 17.26
CA ASN A 45 16.27 17.46 15.83
C ASN A 45 17.53 17.93 15.10
N CYS A 46 18.28 17.00 14.53
CA CYS A 46 19.43 17.24 13.66
C CYS A 46 19.24 16.69 12.23
N SER A 47 18.00 16.45 11.81
CA SER A 47 17.68 15.85 10.52
C SER A 47 18.05 16.72 9.31
N GLY A 48 18.21 16.10 8.13
CA GLY A 48 18.41 16.84 6.87
C GLY A 48 19.77 17.53 6.77
N ASN A 49 20.81 16.93 7.33
CA ASN A 49 22.17 17.48 7.37
C ASN A 49 23.16 16.59 6.60
N LEU A 50 24.46 16.80 6.79
CA LEU A 50 25.55 16.03 6.18
C LEU A 50 26.37 15.30 7.25
N LEU A 51 25.72 14.92 8.36
CA LEU A 51 26.38 14.25 9.48
C LEU A 51 26.76 12.82 9.09
N THR A 52 27.98 12.41 9.45
CA THR A 52 28.48 11.03 9.26
C THR A 52 28.55 10.22 10.56
N THR A 53 28.56 10.92 11.70
CA THR A 53 28.48 10.38 13.07
C THR A 53 27.62 11.30 13.93
N LEU A 54 27.19 10.80 15.10
CA LEU A 54 26.51 11.60 16.12
C LEU A 54 27.46 12.08 17.23
N ASP A 55 28.77 12.14 16.93
CA ASP A 55 29.74 12.66 17.90
C ASP A 55 29.41 14.12 18.26
N GLY A 56 29.28 14.38 19.56
CA GLY A 56 28.86 15.68 20.08
C GLY A 56 27.34 15.90 20.12
N ALA A 57 26.52 14.90 19.76
CA ALA A 57 25.09 14.93 20.07
C ALA A 57 24.83 14.94 21.59
N PRO A 58 23.68 15.45 22.05
CA PRO A 58 23.29 15.33 23.45
C PRO A 58 23.16 13.86 23.85
N HIS A 59 23.70 13.51 25.02
CA HIS A 59 23.60 12.16 25.58
C HIS A 59 22.30 11.95 26.38
N LYS A 60 21.57 13.04 26.64
CA LYS A 60 20.27 13.01 27.31
C LYS A 60 19.32 13.97 26.61
N VAL A 61 18.18 13.46 26.19
CA VAL A 61 17.12 14.21 25.53
C VAL A 61 15.81 13.88 26.26
N GLY A 62 15.05 14.91 26.63
CA GLY A 62 13.82 14.77 27.42
C GLY A 62 12.60 14.33 26.62
N GLY A 63 12.62 14.53 25.31
CA GLY A 63 11.56 14.12 24.38
C GLY A 63 12.11 13.34 23.19
N ASP A 64 11.85 13.84 21.99
CA ASP A 64 12.15 13.16 20.74
C ASP A 64 13.60 13.35 20.30
N PHE A 65 14.20 12.32 19.69
CA PHE A 65 15.51 12.40 19.05
C PHE A 65 15.40 12.05 17.56
N PHE A 66 15.57 13.06 16.71
CA PHE A 66 15.46 12.92 15.25
C PHE A 66 16.80 13.23 14.59
N CYS A 67 17.34 12.25 13.86
CA CYS A 67 18.58 12.34 13.10
C CYS A 67 18.46 11.80 11.66
N SER A 68 17.25 11.80 11.13
CA SER A 68 16.94 11.37 9.76
C SER A 68 17.62 12.20 8.67
N ASP A 69 17.65 11.69 7.44
CA ASP A 69 18.19 12.39 6.26
C ASP A 69 19.62 12.91 6.48
N ASN A 70 20.53 12.00 6.80
CA ASN A 70 21.95 12.28 7.00
C ASN A 70 22.81 11.25 6.25
N GLN A 71 24.10 11.19 6.56
CA GLN A 71 25.04 10.21 6.00
C GLN A 71 25.61 9.32 7.12
N LEU A 72 24.83 9.09 8.19
CA LEU A 72 25.27 8.34 9.36
C LEU A 72 25.55 6.89 8.97
N THR A 73 26.71 6.40 9.40
CA THR A 73 27.06 4.98 9.29
C THR A 73 26.93 4.23 10.62
N SER A 74 26.76 4.98 11.71
CA SER A 74 26.54 4.51 13.08
C SER A 74 25.67 5.53 13.82
N ILE A 75 24.88 5.03 14.77
CA ILE A 75 24.10 5.82 15.74
C ILE A 75 24.66 5.68 17.17
N GLU A 76 25.92 5.27 17.31
CA GLU A 76 26.61 5.37 18.59
C GLU A 76 26.57 6.82 19.10
N GLY A 77 26.25 6.98 20.39
CA GLY A 77 26.14 8.28 21.04
C GLY A 77 24.72 8.82 21.19
N THR A 78 23.69 8.13 20.66
CA THR A 78 22.28 8.49 20.95
C THR A 78 21.95 8.32 22.44
N PRO A 79 20.97 9.08 22.96
CA PRO A 79 20.47 8.90 24.32
C PRO A 79 19.88 7.51 24.56
N ASP A 80 20.01 7.01 25.79
CA ASP A 80 19.46 5.71 26.18
C ASP A 80 17.91 5.69 26.22
N ASP A 81 17.29 6.82 26.52
CA ASP A 81 15.84 6.98 26.72
C ASP A 81 15.33 8.17 25.89
N VAL A 82 14.32 7.94 25.05
CA VAL A 82 13.65 8.98 24.24
C VAL A 82 12.16 8.68 24.10
N ASP A 83 11.38 9.70 23.77
CA ASP A 83 9.97 9.51 23.45
C ASP A 83 9.81 8.88 22.06
N ASN A 84 10.18 9.59 20.99
CA ASN A 84 10.28 9.04 19.64
C ASN A 84 11.74 9.03 19.15
N PHE A 85 12.08 8.05 18.31
CA PHE A 85 13.40 7.93 17.69
C PHE A 85 13.30 7.78 16.18
N ASP A 86 13.90 8.71 15.43
CA ASP A 86 13.95 8.66 13.97
C ASP A 86 15.41 8.72 13.49
N CYS A 87 15.89 7.60 12.95
CA CYS A 87 17.18 7.49 12.27
C CYS A 87 17.03 7.07 10.80
N SER A 88 15.87 7.31 10.20
CA SER A 88 15.57 6.98 8.80
C SER A 88 16.51 7.68 7.81
N HIS A 89 16.53 7.21 6.57
CA HIS A 89 17.26 7.86 5.46
C HIS A 89 18.74 8.14 5.77
N ASN A 90 19.46 7.09 6.15
CA ASN A 90 20.88 7.13 6.48
C ASN A 90 21.63 5.97 5.78
N LEU A 91 22.86 5.68 6.21
CA LEU A 91 23.70 4.61 5.67
C LEU A 91 23.99 3.52 6.71
N LEU A 92 23.10 3.35 7.69
CA LEU A 92 23.29 2.44 8.82
C LEU A 92 23.27 0.98 8.36
N THR A 93 24.23 0.21 8.84
CA THR A 93 24.29 -1.25 8.61
C THR A 93 23.89 -2.06 9.85
N SER A 94 23.79 -1.42 11.00
CA SER A 94 23.30 -1.99 12.26
C SER A 94 22.66 -0.90 13.12
N LEU A 95 21.81 -1.31 14.06
CA LEU A 95 21.22 -0.43 15.08
C LEU A 95 21.97 -0.51 16.42
N ALA A 96 23.26 -0.88 16.39
CA ALA A 96 24.09 -0.83 17.57
C ALA A 96 24.21 0.63 18.06
N GLY A 97 23.93 0.84 19.35
CA GLY A 97 23.92 2.18 19.94
C GLY A 97 22.60 2.93 19.81
N ALA A 98 21.52 2.30 19.30
CA ALA A 98 20.17 2.84 19.37
C ALA A 98 19.69 3.02 20.83
N PRO A 99 18.69 3.88 21.08
CA PRO A 99 18.09 4.04 22.39
C PRO A 99 17.59 2.70 22.96
N LYS A 100 17.80 2.48 24.25
CA LYS A 100 17.39 1.27 24.96
C LYS A 100 15.89 1.28 25.28
N ASN A 101 15.31 2.47 25.43
CA ASN A 101 13.88 2.65 25.68
C ASN A 101 13.33 3.74 24.73
N VAL A 102 12.34 3.36 23.94
CA VAL A 102 11.57 4.28 23.08
C VAL A 102 10.10 4.16 23.47
N GLN A 103 9.48 5.28 23.85
CA GLN A 103 8.12 5.28 24.37
C GLN A 103 7.04 5.34 23.30
N GLY A 104 7.33 5.97 22.17
CA GLY A 104 6.45 6.14 21.01
C GLY A 104 6.99 5.36 19.83
N ASP A 105 7.29 6.08 18.75
CA ASP A 105 7.65 5.56 17.45
C ASP A 105 9.16 5.32 17.32
N PHE A 106 9.53 4.27 16.60
CA PHE A 106 10.90 3.97 16.22
C PHE A 106 10.95 3.81 14.69
N ASP A 107 11.58 4.76 14.02
CA ASP A 107 11.79 4.77 12.58
C ASP A 107 13.27 4.57 12.23
N CYS A 108 13.55 3.51 11.48
CA CYS A 108 14.86 3.20 10.90
C CYS A 108 14.79 2.83 9.42
N ASN A 109 13.73 3.27 8.72
CA ASN A 109 13.55 2.98 7.31
C ASN A 109 14.66 3.59 6.43
N ASN A 110 14.76 3.13 5.19
CA ASN A 110 15.69 3.67 4.18
C ASN A 110 17.16 3.69 4.67
N ASN A 111 17.63 2.54 5.13
CA ASN A 111 19.00 2.31 5.57
C ASN A 111 19.61 1.11 4.83
N ARG A 112 20.67 0.50 5.38
CA ARG A 112 21.33 -0.71 4.85
C ARG A 112 21.38 -1.82 5.89
N LEU A 113 20.39 -1.86 6.77
CA LEU A 113 20.33 -2.79 7.89
C LEU A 113 20.18 -4.22 7.37
N THR A 114 20.94 -5.13 7.97
CA THR A 114 20.84 -6.58 7.72
C THR A 114 20.31 -7.36 8.92
N SER A 115 20.13 -6.68 10.06
CA SER A 115 19.61 -7.22 11.31
C SER A 115 18.94 -6.11 12.12
N LEU A 116 17.94 -6.46 12.92
CA LEU A 116 17.28 -5.57 13.87
C LEU A 116 17.86 -5.67 15.29
N THR A 117 18.98 -6.40 15.49
CA THR A 117 19.63 -6.48 16.81
C THR A 117 20.11 -5.10 17.28
N GLY A 118 19.92 -4.81 18.57
CA GLY A 118 20.39 -3.56 19.20
C GLY A 118 19.26 -2.62 19.63
N ILE A 119 18.02 -2.92 19.27
CA ILE A 119 16.84 -2.09 19.57
C ILE A 119 16.03 -2.60 20.77
N PRO A 120 15.08 -1.79 21.30
CA PRO A 120 14.16 -2.21 22.35
C PRO A 120 13.28 -3.39 21.91
N LYS A 121 13.00 -4.31 22.83
CA LYS A 121 12.09 -5.44 22.57
C LYS A 121 10.60 -5.07 22.58
N ARG A 122 10.28 -3.83 22.96
CA ARG A 122 8.93 -3.27 23.03
C ARG A 122 8.97 -1.85 22.51
N VAL A 123 8.06 -1.52 21.60
CA VAL A 123 7.82 -0.19 21.06
C VAL A 123 6.33 0.08 21.26
N LYS A 124 5.92 1.21 21.88
CA LYS A 124 4.48 1.42 22.14
C LYS A 124 3.76 2.10 20.97
N GLY A 125 4.47 2.86 20.16
CA GLY A 125 3.97 3.43 18.92
C GLY A 125 4.26 2.52 17.73
N ASN A 126 4.59 3.15 16.61
CA ASN A 126 4.88 2.53 15.33
C ASN A 126 6.34 2.06 15.26
N PHE A 127 6.58 0.99 14.50
CA PHE A 127 7.91 0.50 14.19
C PHE A 127 8.07 0.38 12.67
N ASP A 128 8.95 1.20 12.10
CA ASP A 128 9.24 1.18 10.67
C ASP A 128 10.70 0.78 10.41
N CYS A 129 10.88 -0.38 9.78
CA CYS A 129 12.17 -0.85 9.28
C CYS A 129 12.15 -1.12 7.77
N SER A 130 11.22 -0.49 7.04
CA SER A 130 11.08 -0.64 5.60
C SER A 130 12.32 -0.16 4.82
N ALA A 131 12.42 -0.54 3.54
CA ALA A 131 13.50 -0.11 2.66
C ALA A 131 14.91 -0.37 3.23
N ASN A 132 15.18 -1.62 3.62
CA ASN A 132 16.45 -2.08 4.17
C ASN A 132 16.94 -3.35 3.44
N LEU A 133 17.91 -4.07 4.01
CA LEU A 133 18.47 -5.30 3.45
C LEU A 133 18.20 -6.51 4.36
N LEU A 134 17.11 -6.46 5.14
CA LEU A 134 16.76 -7.51 6.10
C LEU A 134 16.36 -8.80 5.38
N THR A 135 16.81 -9.94 5.90
CA THR A 135 16.39 -11.28 5.42
C THR A 135 15.50 -12.02 6.41
N THR A 136 15.43 -11.52 7.65
CA THR A 136 14.60 -12.00 8.76
C THR A 136 14.27 -10.82 9.68
N LEU A 137 13.23 -10.96 10.51
CA LEU A 137 12.87 -9.99 11.56
C LEU A 137 13.43 -10.40 12.92
N GLU A 138 14.22 -11.47 13.01
CA GLU A 138 14.94 -11.84 14.22
C GLU A 138 15.74 -10.65 14.79
N GLY A 139 15.69 -10.50 16.12
CA GLY A 139 16.28 -9.35 16.79
C GLY A 139 15.33 -8.16 16.95
N GLY A 140 14.23 -8.11 16.18
CA GLY A 140 13.18 -7.09 16.22
C GLY A 140 12.42 -6.94 17.55
N PRO A 141 11.50 -5.95 17.65
CA PRO A 141 10.60 -5.84 18.78
C PRO A 141 9.52 -6.93 18.71
N HIS A 142 9.23 -7.57 19.85
CA HIS A 142 8.21 -8.64 19.93
C HIS A 142 6.82 -8.09 20.27
N LYS A 143 6.74 -6.82 20.68
CA LYS A 143 5.49 -6.11 20.92
C LYS A 143 5.59 -4.70 20.36
N VAL A 144 4.71 -4.40 19.42
CA VAL A 144 4.53 -3.07 18.84
C VAL A 144 3.09 -2.65 19.11
N GLY A 145 2.89 -1.44 19.62
CA GLY A 145 1.56 -0.98 20.02
C GLY A 145 0.77 -0.31 18.89
N GLY A 146 1.46 0.13 17.85
CA GLY A 146 0.89 0.66 16.61
C GLY A 146 1.20 -0.22 15.40
N ASP A 147 1.62 0.43 14.33
CA ASP A 147 1.86 -0.18 13.02
C ASP A 147 3.26 -0.78 12.94
N PHE A 148 3.39 -1.88 12.22
CA PHE A 148 4.68 -2.50 11.94
C PHE A 148 4.91 -2.59 10.43
N SER A 149 5.88 -1.82 9.93
CA SER A 149 6.28 -1.86 8.52
C SER A 149 7.66 -2.48 8.37
N CYS A 150 7.72 -3.53 7.53
CA CYS A 150 8.95 -4.19 7.10
C CYS A 150 9.00 -4.37 5.58
N SER A 151 8.25 -3.55 4.85
CA SER A 151 8.22 -3.56 3.39
C SER A 151 9.55 -3.23 2.75
N ASP A 152 9.69 -3.55 1.46
CA ASP A 152 10.90 -3.24 0.67
C ASP A 152 12.19 -3.78 1.31
N ASN A 153 12.17 -5.06 1.69
CA ASN A 153 13.32 -5.76 2.25
C ASN A 153 13.63 -7.01 1.40
N GLN A 154 14.42 -7.94 1.95
CA GLN A 154 14.74 -9.22 1.32
C GLN A 154 14.25 -10.39 2.17
N LEU A 155 13.18 -10.19 2.95
CA LEU A 155 12.64 -11.18 3.88
C LEU A 155 12.18 -12.42 3.12
N THR A 156 12.59 -13.59 3.62
CA THR A 156 12.12 -14.89 3.13
C THR A 156 11.18 -15.60 4.10
N THR A 157 11.11 -15.08 5.33
CA THR A 157 10.30 -15.56 6.45
C THR A 157 9.83 -14.38 7.28
N LEU A 158 8.70 -14.52 7.96
CA LEU A 158 8.22 -13.56 8.96
C LEU A 158 8.65 -13.91 10.39
N GLU A 159 9.43 -14.98 10.59
CA GLU A 159 9.99 -15.31 11.90
C GLU A 159 10.68 -14.09 12.54
N GLY A 160 10.31 -13.82 13.80
CA GLY A 160 10.76 -12.64 14.54
C GLY A 160 9.78 -11.45 14.52
N SER A 161 8.69 -11.54 13.76
CA SER A 161 7.60 -10.55 13.77
C SER A 161 7.02 -10.34 15.19
N PRO A 162 6.44 -9.17 15.46
CA PRO A 162 5.61 -8.98 16.66
C PRO A 162 4.37 -9.87 16.62
N HIS A 163 3.83 -10.21 17.80
CA HIS A 163 2.63 -11.05 17.92
C HIS A 163 1.32 -10.29 17.67
N GLU A 164 1.27 -9.02 18.04
CA GLU A 164 0.09 -8.16 17.97
C GLU A 164 0.51 -6.80 17.43
N VAL A 165 -0.22 -6.31 16.43
CA VAL A 165 -0.02 -5.01 15.78
C VAL A 165 -1.37 -4.42 15.36
N ILE A 166 -1.39 -3.11 15.09
CA ILE A 166 -2.55 -2.48 14.45
C ILE A 166 -2.51 -2.83 12.97
N ASP A 167 -1.57 -2.24 12.23
CA ASP A 167 -1.33 -2.54 10.81
C ASP A 167 -0.03 -3.34 10.62
N PHE A 168 -0.01 -4.24 9.63
CA PHE A 168 1.17 -5.03 9.27
C PHE A 168 1.46 -4.93 7.78
N ASP A 169 2.59 -4.30 7.43
CA ASP A 169 3.08 -4.23 6.04
C ASP A 169 4.36 -5.07 5.90
N CYS A 170 4.25 -6.17 5.14
CA CYS A 170 5.37 -7.00 4.72
C CYS A 170 5.49 -7.09 3.20
N SER A 171 4.93 -6.11 2.49
CA SER A 171 4.94 -6.03 1.03
C SER A 171 6.36 -5.92 0.46
N HIS A 172 6.51 -6.19 -0.85
CA HIS A 172 7.78 -6.01 -1.56
C HIS A 172 8.98 -6.76 -0.92
N ASN A 173 8.76 -8.04 -0.62
CA ASN A 173 9.76 -8.93 -0.05
C ASN A 173 9.94 -10.18 -0.92
N ARG A 174 10.54 -11.25 -0.37
CA ARG A 174 10.73 -12.54 -1.03
C ARG A 174 10.04 -13.68 -0.27
N LEU A 175 8.95 -13.37 0.43
CA LEU A 175 8.20 -14.31 1.26
C LEU A 175 7.57 -15.40 0.39
N THR A 176 7.66 -16.64 0.84
CA THR A 176 7.01 -17.80 0.20
C THR A 176 5.86 -18.39 1.03
N SER A 177 5.82 -18.03 2.31
CA SER A 177 4.76 -18.32 3.28
C SER A 177 4.56 -17.10 4.19
N LEU A 178 3.40 -16.99 4.83
CA LEU A 178 3.12 -16.02 5.89
C LEU A 178 3.31 -16.60 7.30
N ASP A 179 3.77 -17.85 7.40
CA ASP A 179 4.11 -18.46 8.69
C ASP A 179 5.12 -17.60 9.46
N GLY A 180 4.88 -17.44 10.76
CA GLY A 180 5.68 -16.59 11.65
C GLY A 180 5.27 -15.12 11.66
N GLY A 181 4.27 -14.71 10.88
CA GLY A 181 3.64 -13.40 10.97
C GLY A 181 2.90 -13.16 12.29
N PRO A 182 2.34 -11.94 12.48
CA PRO A 182 1.56 -11.60 13.67
C PRO A 182 0.32 -12.49 13.84
N ASP A 183 -0.01 -12.80 15.09
CA ASP A 183 -1.18 -13.61 15.47
C ASP A 183 -2.48 -12.78 15.47
N ASP A 184 -2.40 -11.48 15.79
CA ASP A 184 -3.53 -10.53 15.85
C ASP A 184 -3.17 -9.24 15.11
N VAL A 185 -3.90 -8.95 14.03
CA VAL A 185 -3.80 -7.71 13.24
C VAL A 185 -5.16 -7.05 13.22
N ARG A 186 -5.23 -5.82 13.74
CA ARG A 186 -6.49 -5.12 14.02
C ARG A 186 -6.89 -4.09 12.99
N GLY A 187 -6.02 -3.76 12.06
CA GLY A 187 -6.28 -2.87 10.93
C GLY A 187 -5.92 -3.56 9.64
N ASP A 188 -4.94 -3.03 8.93
CA ASP A 188 -4.55 -3.42 7.58
C ASP A 188 -3.47 -4.52 7.58
N PHE A 189 -3.53 -5.42 6.60
CA PHE A 189 -2.51 -6.45 6.36
C PHE A 189 -2.10 -6.45 4.88
N ASP A 190 -0.90 -5.98 4.60
CA ASP A 190 -0.33 -5.96 3.25
C ASP A 190 0.82 -6.96 3.11
N CYS A 191 0.61 -7.97 2.28
CA CYS A 191 1.62 -8.95 1.88
C CYS A 191 1.86 -8.98 0.36
N SER A 192 1.51 -7.89 -0.32
CA SER A 192 1.63 -7.76 -1.76
C SER A 192 3.07 -7.84 -2.26
N ASN A 193 3.24 -8.15 -3.54
CA ASN A 193 4.54 -8.16 -4.23
C ASN A 193 5.58 -9.06 -3.53
N ASN A 194 5.17 -10.29 -3.21
CA ASN A 194 6.00 -11.34 -2.65
C ASN A 194 6.04 -12.56 -3.60
N LEU A 195 6.52 -13.71 -3.12
CA LEU A 195 6.56 -14.98 -3.86
C LEU A 195 5.57 -16.00 -3.29
N LEU A 196 4.49 -15.56 -2.65
CA LEU A 196 3.52 -16.42 -1.97
C LEU A 196 2.80 -17.32 -2.99
N THR A 197 2.68 -18.60 -2.63
CA THR A 197 1.92 -19.60 -3.39
C THR A 197 0.65 -20.06 -2.68
N SER A 198 0.52 -19.74 -1.39
CA SER A 198 -0.67 -19.90 -0.57
C SER A 198 -0.77 -18.75 0.43
N LEU A 199 -1.95 -18.55 1.01
CA LEU A 199 -2.17 -17.57 2.09
C LEU A 199 -2.14 -18.21 3.48
N VAL A 200 -1.71 -19.47 3.61
CA VAL A 200 -1.55 -20.10 4.93
C VAL A 200 -0.62 -19.24 5.80
N GLY A 201 -1.05 -18.97 7.03
CA GLY A 201 -0.38 -18.06 7.96
C GLY A 201 -0.91 -16.63 7.95
N ALA A 202 -1.81 -16.27 7.02
CA ALA A 202 -2.53 -15.00 7.07
C ALA A 202 -3.48 -14.94 8.29
N PRO A 203 -3.81 -13.73 8.79
CA PRO A 203 -4.87 -13.58 9.77
C PRO A 203 -6.22 -14.03 9.21
N ASP A 204 -6.99 -14.77 10.02
CA ASP A 204 -8.34 -15.26 9.63
C ASP A 204 -9.35 -14.11 9.53
N PHE A 205 -9.11 -13.01 10.24
CA PHE A 205 -10.00 -11.87 10.37
C PHE A 205 -9.21 -10.56 10.27
N VAL A 206 -9.67 -9.66 9.40
CA VAL A 206 -9.02 -8.36 9.14
C VAL A 206 -10.06 -7.27 9.17
N VAL A 207 -9.92 -6.30 10.09
CA VAL A 207 -10.86 -5.19 10.22
C VAL A 207 -10.66 -4.18 9.08
N GLY A 208 -9.41 -3.92 8.72
CA GLY A 208 -9.04 -3.01 7.66
C GLY A 208 -8.97 -3.70 6.30
N ASP A 209 -7.98 -3.31 5.53
CA ASP A 209 -7.71 -3.78 4.19
C ASP A 209 -6.79 -5.02 4.22
N PHE A 210 -7.05 -5.99 3.34
CA PHE A 210 -6.15 -7.11 3.10
C PHE A 210 -5.68 -7.09 1.65
N SER A 211 -4.37 -6.94 1.47
CA SER A 211 -3.73 -6.95 0.16
C SER A 211 -2.76 -8.12 0.05
N CYS A 212 -3.00 -8.98 -0.95
CA CYS A 212 -2.05 -10.01 -1.35
C CYS A 212 -1.60 -9.86 -2.81
N ALA A 213 -1.87 -8.71 -3.44
CA ALA A 213 -1.68 -8.48 -4.86
C ALA A 213 -0.25 -8.80 -5.34
N GLY A 214 -0.08 -9.21 -6.60
CA GLY A 214 1.26 -9.38 -7.19
C GLY A 214 2.05 -10.58 -6.64
N ASN A 215 1.37 -11.62 -6.18
CA ASN A 215 1.97 -12.88 -5.73
C ASN A 215 1.74 -14.03 -6.75
N GLN A 216 2.17 -15.25 -6.42
CA GLN A 216 2.05 -16.42 -7.30
C GLN A 216 0.91 -17.37 -6.88
N LEU A 217 -0.17 -16.83 -6.32
CA LEU A 217 -1.32 -17.61 -5.84
C LEU A 217 -2.08 -18.27 -6.99
N THR A 218 -2.46 -19.52 -6.77
CA THR A 218 -3.38 -20.29 -7.64
C THR A 218 -4.75 -20.54 -6.99
N SER A 219 -4.86 -20.27 -5.68
CA SER A 219 -6.08 -20.31 -4.89
C SER A 219 -5.94 -19.36 -3.70
N LEU A 220 -7.08 -18.85 -3.21
CA LEU A 220 -7.16 -17.98 -2.03
C LEU A 220 -7.33 -18.76 -0.71
N LYS A 221 -7.28 -20.10 -0.76
CA LYS A 221 -7.36 -20.92 0.46
C LYS A 221 -6.26 -20.56 1.45
N GLY A 222 -6.64 -20.51 2.73
CA GLY A 222 -5.75 -20.13 3.82
C GLY A 222 -5.75 -18.62 4.11
N GLY A 223 -6.36 -17.80 3.24
CA GLY A 223 -6.54 -16.37 3.49
C GLY A 223 -7.69 -16.06 4.46
N PRO A 224 -7.91 -14.76 4.74
CA PRO A 224 -8.94 -14.32 5.67
C PRO A 224 -10.34 -14.78 5.26
N VAL A 225 -11.15 -15.09 6.27
CA VAL A 225 -12.56 -15.49 6.09
C VAL A 225 -13.46 -14.26 5.99
N GLU A 226 -13.11 -13.19 6.73
CA GLU A 226 -13.83 -11.92 6.78
C GLU A 226 -12.84 -10.76 6.69
N VAL A 227 -13.16 -9.79 5.83
CA VAL A 227 -12.39 -8.55 5.65
C VAL A 227 -13.38 -7.38 5.67
N TYR A 228 -13.28 -6.47 6.63
CA TYR A 228 -14.25 -5.36 6.71
C TYR A 228 -13.87 -4.14 5.88
N GLY A 229 -12.61 -4.03 5.45
CA GLY A 229 -12.15 -3.07 4.45
C GLY A 229 -12.14 -3.66 3.03
N ASN A 230 -11.10 -3.33 2.29
CA ASN A 230 -10.85 -3.74 0.92
C ASN A 230 -10.11 -5.09 0.87
N PHE A 231 -10.39 -5.89 -0.15
CA PHE A 231 -9.69 -7.13 -0.44
C PHE A 231 -9.06 -7.08 -1.83
N ASP A 232 -7.73 -7.04 -1.88
CA ASP A 232 -6.97 -7.04 -3.13
C ASP A 232 -6.24 -8.36 -3.36
N CYS A 233 -6.76 -9.14 -4.31
CA CYS A 233 -6.16 -10.36 -4.83
C CYS A 233 -5.86 -10.24 -6.33
N SER A 234 -5.40 -9.07 -6.77
CA SER A 234 -5.06 -8.80 -8.16
C SER A 234 -3.67 -9.30 -8.56
N ASN A 235 -3.46 -9.51 -9.86
CA ASN A 235 -2.17 -9.84 -10.44
C ASN A 235 -1.53 -11.13 -9.90
N HIS A 236 -2.29 -12.25 -9.96
CA HIS A 236 -1.77 -13.59 -9.66
C HIS A 236 -2.01 -14.56 -10.84
N GLN A 237 -2.15 -15.85 -10.55
CA GLN A 237 -2.48 -16.92 -11.49
C GLN A 237 -3.80 -17.61 -11.09
N LEU A 238 -4.74 -16.89 -10.47
CA LEU A 238 -5.99 -17.46 -10.01
C LEU A 238 -6.87 -17.88 -11.20
N ILE A 239 -7.31 -19.15 -11.18
CA ILE A 239 -8.29 -19.69 -12.12
C ILE A 239 -9.72 -19.69 -11.55
N SER A 240 -9.85 -19.52 -10.23
CA SER A 240 -11.12 -19.40 -9.51
C SER A 240 -10.95 -18.58 -8.24
N LEU A 241 -12.03 -17.99 -7.75
CA LEU A 241 -12.06 -17.26 -6.47
C LEU A 241 -12.44 -18.17 -5.30
N LYS A 242 -12.27 -19.48 -5.44
CA LYS A 242 -12.51 -20.42 -4.35
C LYS A 242 -11.53 -20.15 -3.21
N GLY A 243 -12.08 -19.89 -2.03
CA GLY A 243 -11.31 -19.54 -0.83
C GLY A 243 -11.22 -18.04 -0.59
N ALA A 244 -11.82 -17.19 -1.43
CA ALA A 244 -12.00 -15.78 -1.11
C ALA A 244 -12.80 -15.60 0.20
N PRO A 245 -12.62 -14.47 0.90
CA PRO A 245 -13.42 -14.13 2.06
C PRO A 245 -14.92 -14.17 1.73
N LYS A 246 -15.72 -14.56 2.71
CA LYS A 246 -17.19 -14.60 2.57
C LYS A 246 -17.81 -13.22 2.66
N GLU A 247 -17.19 -12.35 3.45
CA GLU A 247 -17.61 -10.98 3.68
C GLU A 247 -16.46 -10.04 3.33
N VAL A 248 -16.74 -9.07 2.46
CA VAL A 248 -15.85 -7.96 2.14
C VAL A 248 -16.65 -6.67 2.23
N GLY A 249 -16.29 -5.79 3.17
CA GLY A 249 -17.05 -4.56 3.43
C GLY A 249 -16.84 -3.46 2.38
N GLY A 250 -15.65 -3.43 1.77
CA GLY A 250 -15.23 -2.41 0.82
C GLY A 250 -15.08 -2.92 -0.62
N TYR A 251 -13.98 -2.54 -1.24
CA TYR A 251 -13.61 -2.89 -2.60
C TYR A 251 -13.08 -4.32 -2.70
N PHE A 252 -13.55 -5.08 -3.69
CA PHE A 252 -12.99 -6.38 -4.02
C PHE A 252 -12.29 -6.33 -5.38
N ASN A 253 -10.97 -6.46 -5.38
CA ASN A 253 -10.14 -6.48 -6.57
C ASN A 253 -9.64 -7.90 -6.87
N CYS A 254 -10.04 -8.46 -8.01
CA CYS A 254 -9.50 -9.71 -8.54
C CYS A 254 -8.96 -9.56 -9.97
N SER A 255 -8.59 -8.34 -10.34
CA SER A 255 -8.08 -8.03 -11.68
C SER A 255 -6.75 -8.71 -11.98
N GLY A 256 -6.42 -8.89 -13.26
CA GLY A 256 -5.12 -9.43 -13.67
C GLY A 256 -4.92 -10.89 -13.26
N ASN A 257 -5.95 -11.72 -13.44
CA ASN A 257 -5.92 -13.15 -13.15
C ASN A 257 -6.30 -13.97 -14.39
N GLN A 258 -6.54 -15.27 -14.22
CA GLN A 258 -6.94 -16.20 -15.29
C GLN A 258 -8.37 -16.70 -15.06
N LEU A 259 -9.25 -15.86 -14.49
CA LEU A 259 -10.60 -16.24 -14.13
C LEU A 259 -11.47 -16.41 -15.37
N SER A 260 -12.14 -17.56 -15.49
CA SER A 260 -13.17 -17.83 -16.51
C SER A 260 -14.60 -17.69 -15.97
N SER A 261 -14.75 -17.64 -14.63
CA SER A 261 -15.99 -17.33 -13.92
C SER A 261 -15.66 -16.59 -12.62
N LEU A 262 -16.66 -15.97 -12.02
CA LEU A 262 -16.56 -15.25 -10.76
C LEU A 262 -17.02 -16.08 -9.56
N ARG A 263 -17.27 -17.38 -9.75
CA ARG A 263 -17.71 -18.26 -8.67
C ARG A 263 -16.72 -18.24 -7.50
N GLY A 264 -17.23 -17.98 -6.31
CA GLY A 264 -16.45 -17.84 -5.08
C GLY A 264 -16.30 -16.40 -4.60
N THR A 265 -16.80 -15.40 -5.34
CA THR A 265 -16.89 -14.02 -4.82
C THR A 265 -17.78 -13.92 -3.57
N PRO A 266 -17.56 -12.89 -2.72
CA PRO A 266 -18.50 -12.51 -1.66
C PRO A 266 -19.89 -12.17 -2.23
N GLN A 267 -20.95 -12.32 -1.41
CA GLN A 267 -22.31 -11.99 -1.85
C GLN A 267 -22.52 -10.50 -2.10
N GLU A 268 -21.99 -9.66 -1.22
CA GLU A 268 -22.08 -8.20 -1.33
C GLU A 268 -20.69 -7.59 -1.24
N VAL A 269 -20.44 -6.57 -2.08
CA VAL A 269 -19.21 -5.78 -2.06
C VAL A 269 -19.54 -4.31 -2.33
N GLY A 270 -18.66 -3.41 -1.87
CA GLY A 270 -18.68 -1.99 -2.19
C GLY A 270 -18.43 -1.78 -3.68
N ASP A 271 -17.16 -1.80 -4.05
CA ASP A 271 -16.69 -1.74 -5.44
C ASP A 271 -16.22 -3.11 -5.90
N PHE A 272 -16.23 -3.37 -7.21
CA PHE A 272 -15.80 -4.66 -7.74
C PHE A 272 -15.03 -4.51 -9.03
N ASN A 273 -13.79 -5.03 -9.05
CA ASN A 273 -12.94 -5.03 -10.22
C ASN A 273 -12.52 -6.46 -10.56
N CYS A 274 -13.02 -6.95 -11.69
CA CYS A 274 -12.65 -8.22 -12.30
C CYS A 274 -12.00 -8.05 -13.68
N SER A 275 -11.42 -6.87 -13.93
CA SER A 275 -10.78 -6.56 -15.21
C SER A 275 -9.57 -7.45 -15.50
N ASN A 276 -9.14 -7.50 -16.75
CA ASN A 276 -7.94 -8.25 -17.18
C ASN A 276 -7.99 -9.72 -16.74
N ASN A 277 -9.03 -10.42 -17.19
CA ASN A 277 -9.30 -11.84 -16.92
C ASN A 277 -9.77 -12.54 -18.22
N GLN A 278 -10.30 -13.76 -18.12
CA GLN A 278 -10.78 -14.57 -19.25
C GLN A 278 -12.29 -14.79 -19.19
N LEU A 279 -13.04 -13.84 -18.64
CA LEU A 279 -14.48 -13.97 -18.42
C LEU A 279 -15.24 -13.90 -19.74
N THR A 280 -16.11 -14.89 -19.98
CA THR A 280 -17.05 -14.91 -21.12
C THR A 280 -18.50 -14.64 -20.69
N SER A 281 -18.75 -14.66 -19.37
CA SER A 281 -20.04 -14.32 -18.76
C SER A 281 -19.85 -13.88 -17.30
N PHE A 282 -20.91 -13.37 -16.68
CA PHE A 282 -20.93 -13.00 -15.26
C PHE A 282 -21.37 -14.16 -14.34
N ASP A 283 -21.03 -15.41 -14.70
CA ASP A 283 -21.33 -16.56 -13.84
C ASP A 283 -20.61 -16.43 -12.49
N GLY A 284 -21.38 -16.42 -11.40
CA GLY A 284 -20.88 -16.26 -10.03
C GLY A 284 -20.53 -14.83 -9.62
N ILE A 285 -21.01 -13.80 -10.32
CA ILE A 285 -20.86 -12.40 -9.88
C ILE A 285 -21.52 -12.16 -8.50
N PRO A 286 -21.03 -11.21 -7.67
CA PRO A 286 -21.72 -10.82 -6.44
C PRO A 286 -23.18 -10.45 -6.67
N ASP A 287 -24.05 -10.80 -5.71
CA ASP A 287 -25.48 -10.47 -5.73
C ASP A 287 -25.71 -8.96 -5.70
N LYS A 288 -24.81 -8.22 -5.03
CA LYS A 288 -24.90 -6.77 -4.87
C LYS A 288 -23.52 -6.11 -4.93
N ILE A 289 -23.38 -5.20 -5.90
CA ILE A 289 -22.24 -4.30 -6.04
C ILE A 289 -22.77 -2.88 -5.81
N GLN A 290 -22.20 -2.17 -4.84
CA GLN A 290 -22.77 -0.91 -4.35
C GLN A 290 -22.26 0.33 -5.08
N GLY A 291 -21.02 0.33 -5.57
CA GLY A 291 -20.35 1.48 -6.16
C GLY A 291 -19.92 1.23 -7.59
N HIS A 292 -18.61 1.17 -7.85
CA HIS A 292 -17.95 1.00 -9.14
C HIS A 292 -17.91 -0.47 -9.56
N PHE A 293 -18.02 -0.71 -10.86
CA PHE A 293 -17.87 -2.05 -11.44
C PHE A 293 -16.99 -2.01 -12.68
N ASP A 294 -15.83 -2.66 -12.60
CA ASP A 294 -14.89 -2.81 -13.72
C ASP A 294 -14.80 -4.27 -14.16
N CYS A 295 -15.18 -4.53 -15.40
CA CYS A 295 -15.08 -5.81 -16.08
C CYS A 295 -14.32 -5.69 -17.41
N SER A 296 -13.51 -4.64 -17.56
CA SER A 296 -12.75 -4.36 -18.78
C SER A 296 -11.69 -5.43 -19.06
N ARG A 297 -11.20 -5.51 -20.30
CA ARG A 297 -10.14 -6.46 -20.70
C ARG A 297 -10.52 -7.91 -20.36
N ASN A 298 -11.65 -8.36 -20.90
CA ASN A 298 -12.16 -9.72 -20.76
C ASN A 298 -12.63 -10.22 -22.16
N LEU A 299 -13.31 -11.36 -22.20
CA LEU A 299 -13.82 -11.99 -23.43
C LEU A 299 -15.36 -11.95 -23.47
N LEU A 300 -15.97 -10.90 -22.91
CA LEU A 300 -17.43 -10.80 -22.81
C LEU A 300 -18.03 -10.47 -24.18
N ALA A 301 -18.83 -11.37 -24.73
CA ALA A 301 -19.60 -11.12 -25.96
C ALA A 301 -20.92 -10.37 -25.71
N THR A 302 -21.43 -10.42 -24.46
CA THR A 302 -22.63 -9.68 -24.03
C THR A 302 -22.49 -9.25 -22.57
N LEU A 303 -23.25 -8.24 -22.14
CA LEU A 303 -23.33 -7.84 -20.75
C LEU A 303 -24.45 -8.56 -19.96
N LYS A 304 -24.99 -9.67 -20.48
CA LYS A 304 -26.07 -10.39 -19.81
C LYS A 304 -25.59 -10.90 -18.44
N GLY A 305 -26.27 -10.48 -17.38
CA GLY A 305 -25.91 -10.83 -16.00
C GLY A 305 -25.16 -9.73 -15.26
N ALA A 306 -24.77 -8.64 -15.94
CA ALA A 306 -24.17 -7.48 -15.30
C ALA A 306 -25.11 -6.85 -14.25
N PRO A 307 -24.57 -6.08 -13.29
CA PRO A 307 -25.36 -5.33 -12.33
C PRO A 307 -26.37 -4.42 -13.04
N LYS A 308 -27.65 -4.50 -12.63
CA LYS A 308 -28.74 -3.74 -13.29
C LYS A 308 -28.69 -2.23 -13.01
N LYS A 309 -28.05 -1.82 -11.92
CA LYS A 309 -27.86 -0.43 -11.48
C LYS A 309 -26.48 -0.31 -10.87
N VAL A 310 -25.75 0.73 -11.25
CA VAL A 310 -24.40 1.01 -10.73
C VAL A 310 -24.35 2.44 -10.22
N LYS A 311 -23.90 2.62 -8.98
CA LYS A 311 -23.86 3.95 -8.33
C LYS A 311 -22.55 4.70 -8.60
N GLY A 312 -21.47 4.00 -8.92
CA GLY A 312 -20.23 4.59 -9.41
C GLY A 312 -20.15 4.47 -10.92
N ASP A 313 -18.96 4.13 -11.40
CA ASP A 313 -18.62 3.93 -12.79
C ASP A 313 -18.87 2.49 -13.23
N PHE A 314 -19.15 2.32 -14.52
CA PHE A 314 -19.26 1.02 -15.16
C PHE A 314 -18.26 0.97 -16.31
N ASN A 315 -17.20 0.17 -16.15
CA ASN A 315 -16.19 -0.03 -17.16
C ASN A 315 -16.30 -1.44 -17.75
N CYS A 316 -16.64 -1.53 -19.04
CA CYS A 316 -16.64 -2.76 -19.82
C CYS A 316 -15.76 -2.65 -21.06
N ALA A 317 -14.79 -1.74 -21.06
CA ALA A 317 -13.91 -1.52 -22.19
C ALA A 317 -13.11 -2.78 -22.56
N ASN A 318 -12.64 -2.89 -23.80
CA ASN A 318 -11.76 -3.97 -24.27
C ASN A 318 -12.38 -5.36 -24.01
N ASN A 319 -13.54 -5.61 -24.60
CA ASN A 319 -14.24 -6.89 -24.58
C ASN A 319 -14.67 -7.27 -26.02
N GLU A 320 -15.47 -8.32 -26.18
CA GLU A 320 -15.98 -8.77 -27.49
C GLU A 320 -17.44 -8.32 -27.73
N LEU A 321 -17.87 -7.22 -27.11
CA LEU A 321 -19.26 -6.77 -27.17
C LEU A 321 -19.60 -6.27 -28.58
N THR A 322 -20.67 -6.81 -29.17
CA THR A 322 -21.24 -6.33 -30.45
C THR A 322 -22.44 -5.41 -30.27
N SER A 323 -23.01 -5.38 -29.06
CA SER A 323 -24.10 -4.50 -28.63
C SER A 323 -24.00 -4.23 -27.12
N LEU A 324 -24.75 -3.26 -26.61
CA LEU A 324 -24.87 -2.98 -25.17
C LEU A 324 -25.96 -3.84 -24.49
N LYS A 325 -26.34 -4.98 -25.08
CA LYS A 325 -27.35 -5.87 -24.53
C LYS A 325 -26.91 -6.44 -23.18
N GLY A 326 -27.75 -6.25 -22.17
CA GLY A 326 -27.47 -6.66 -20.79
C GLY A 326 -26.81 -5.59 -19.92
N SER A 327 -26.43 -4.44 -20.50
CA SER A 327 -25.90 -3.29 -19.74
C SER A 327 -26.79 -2.86 -18.56
N PRO A 328 -26.23 -2.19 -17.54
CA PRO A 328 -27.01 -1.54 -16.50
C PRO A 328 -28.03 -0.58 -17.09
N LYS A 329 -29.23 -0.49 -16.51
CA LYS A 329 -30.24 0.50 -16.95
C LYS A 329 -29.81 1.94 -16.66
N LYS A 330 -29.06 2.12 -15.57
CA LYS A 330 -28.60 3.41 -15.09
C LYS A 330 -27.21 3.26 -14.47
N VAL A 331 -26.32 4.14 -14.88
CA VAL A 331 -25.00 4.36 -14.28
C VAL A 331 -24.97 5.81 -13.80
N LYS A 332 -24.55 6.04 -12.55
CA LYS A 332 -24.48 7.39 -12.00
C LYS A 332 -23.16 8.08 -12.34
N GLY A 333 -22.06 7.34 -12.42
CA GLY A 333 -20.77 7.84 -12.86
C GLY A 333 -20.57 7.69 -14.36
N ILE A 334 -19.34 7.36 -14.74
CA ILE A 334 -18.85 7.15 -16.11
C ILE A 334 -19.33 5.78 -16.62
N PHE A 335 -19.71 5.73 -17.90
CA PHE A 335 -19.91 4.48 -18.62
C PHE A 335 -18.85 4.36 -19.71
N ASN A 336 -17.93 3.41 -19.59
CA ASN A 336 -16.88 3.17 -20.57
C ASN A 336 -17.09 1.84 -21.30
N CYS A 337 -17.31 1.89 -22.60
CA CYS A 337 -17.43 0.73 -23.48
C CYS A 337 -16.44 0.75 -24.66
N SER A 338 -15.35 1.52 -24.57
CA SER A 338 -14.35 1.59 -25.63
C SER A 338 -13.67 0.25 -25.92
N GLY A 339 -13.02 0.11 -27.08
CA GLY A 339 -12.29 -1.11 -27.45
C GLY A 339 -13.19 -2.36 -27.61
N ASN A 340 -14.48 -2.17 -27.93
CA ASN A 340 -15.42 -3.25 -28.19
C ASN A 340 -15.95 -3.18 -29.63
N PRO A 341 -16.13 -4.30 -30.35
CA PRO A 341 -16.62 -4.37 -31.73
C PRO A 341 -18.14 -4.09 -31.86
N LEU A 342 -18.61 -2.99 -31.28
CA LEU A 342 -20.01 -2.58 -31.26
C LEU A 342 -20.51 -2.25 -32.68
N THR A 343 -21.60 -2.89 -33.08
CA THR A 343 -22.31 -2.61 -34.35
C THR A 343 -23.64 -1.91 -34.12
N THR A 344 -24.15 -1.95 -32.89
CA THR A 344 -25.35 -1.23 -32.43
C THR A 344 -25.18 -0.79 -30.97
N LEU A 345 -25.87 0.27 -30.57
CA LEU A 345 -26.01 0.68 -29.17
C LEU A 345 -27.22 0.05 -28.48
N ASP A 346 -27.88 -0.91 -29.13
CA ASP A 346 -29.01 -1.63 -28.55
C ASP A 346 -28.63 -2.23 -27.19
N GLY A 347 -29.38 -1.83 -26.17
CA GLY A 347 -29.04 -2.13 -24.79
C GLY A 347 -30.12 -1.74 -23.80
N ALA A 348 -29.88 -2.09 -22.55
CA ALA A 348 -30.76 -1.71 -21.45
C ALA A 348 -30.40 -0.34 -20.86
N LEU A 349 -29.21 0.19 -21.15
CA LEU A 349 -28.75 1.50 -20.71
C LEU A 349 -29.68 2.62 -21.17
N LYS A 350 -30.12 3.44 -20.22
CA LYS A 350 -31.00 4.61 -20.46
C LYS A 350 -30.44 5.91 -19.92
N LYS A 351 -29.57 5.85 -18.91
CA LYS A 351 -29.05 7.05 -18.26
C LYS A 351 -27.62 6.85 -17.75
N VAL A 352 -26.77 7.79 -18.10
CA VAL A 352 -25.40 7.95 -17.59
C VAL A 352 -25.30 9.31 -16.91
N GLY A 353 -24.82 9.32 -15.67
CA GLY A 353 -24.73 10.55 -14.86
C GLY A 353 -23.40 11.30 -15.00
N GLY A 354 -22.33 10.61 -15.40
CA GLY A 354 -21.05 11.19 -15.81
C GLY A 354 -20.86 11.12 -17.32
N ASP A 355 -19.63 10.84 -17.73
CA ASP A 355 -19.23 10.76 -19.14
C ASP A 355 -19.58 9.41 -19.77
N PHE A 356 -19.84 9.43 -21.08
CA PHE A 356 -19.98 8.22 -21.89
C PHE A 356 -18.74 8.11 -22.77
N ILE A 357 -17.94 7.08 -22.53
CA ILE A 357 -16.68 6.84 -23.22
C ILE A 357 -16.86 5.68 -24.19
N CYS A 358 -16.58 5.91 -25.46
CA CYS A 358 -16.61 4.94 -26.55
C CYS A 358 -15.41 5.21 -27.48
N GLY A 359 -15.07 4.30 -28.41
CA GLY A 359 -13.99 4.50 -29.39
C GLY A 359 -13.08 3.28 -29.57
N GLU A 360 -12.07 3.41 -30.44
CA GLU A 360 -11.13 2.40 -31.00
C GLU A 360 -11.64 1.53 -32.18
N HIS A 361 -12.82 1.85 -32.72
CA HIS A 361 -13.20 1.41 -34.06
C HIS A 361 -13.65 2.61 -34.90
N ALA A 362 -13.31 2.60 -36.19
CA ALA A 362 -13.59 3.69 -37.11
C ALA A 362 -15.09 4.07 -37.15
N GLY A 363 -15.45 5.18 -36.49
CA GLY A 363 -16.59 6.03 -36.83
C GLY A 363 -18.00 5.44 -36.73
N VAL A 364 -18.29 4.56 -35.76
CA VAL A 364 -19.60 3.87 -35.73
C VAL A 364 -20.73 4.69 -35.09
N PHE A 365 -20.46 5.47 -34.03
CA PHE A 365 -21.50 6.25 -33.34
C PHE A 365 -21.11 7.71 -33.11
N THR A 366 -21.92 8.65 -33.60
CA THR A 366 -21.80 10.07 -33.26
C THR A 366 -22.39 10.37 -31.89
N GLU A 367 -22.03 11.50 -31.29
CA GLU A 367 -22.63 11.96 -30.04
C GLU A 367 -24.16 12.00 -30.13
N GLU A 368 -24.72 12.47 -31.26
CA GLU A 368 -26.16 12.53 -31.48
C GLU A 368 -26.80 11.13 -31.46
N GLN A 369 -26.15 10.14 -32.08
CA GLN A 369 -26.64 8.75 -32.09
C GLN A 369 -26.64 8.15 -30.69
N VAL A 370 -25.60 8.41 -29.89
CA VAL A 370 -25.52 7.94 -28.51
C VAL A 370 -26.58 8.62 -27.64
N ARG A 371 -26.73 9.95 -27.76
CA ARG A 371 -27.72 10.73 -27.00
C ARG A 371 -29.16 10.40 -27.40
N ALA A 372 -29.39 9.87 -28.60
CA ALA A 372 -30.71 9.39 -29.02
C ALA A 372 -31.16 8.12 -28.29
N VAL A 373 -30.23 7.26 -27.84
CA VAL A 373 -30.55 6.00 -27.16
C VAL A 373 -30.37 6.04 -25.64
N CYS A 374 -29.56 6.98 -25.14
CA CYS A 374 -29.25 7.13 -23.71
C CYS A 374 -29.10 8.59 -23.30
N THR A 375 -29.71 8.98 -22.18
CA THR A 375 -29.49 10.31 -21.59
C THR A 375 -28.13 10.36 -20.91
N ILE A 376 -27.22 11.20 -21.41
CA ILE A 376 -25.89 11.45 -20.84
C ILE A 376 -25.88 12.84 -20.21
N LYS A 377 -25.49 12.95 -18.94
CA LYS A 377 -25.33 14.24 -18.24
C LYS A 377 -23.96 14.88 -18.48
N GLY A 378 -22.91 14.09 -18.54
CA GLY A 378 -21.56 14.56 -18.85
C GLY A 378 -21.29 14.65 -20.35
N ASN A 379 -20.03 14.44 -20.70
CA ASN A 379 -19.52 14.50 -22.05
C ASN A 379 -19.66 13.14 -22.76
N TYR A 380 -19.79 13.20 -24.08
CA TYR A 380 -19.46 12.08 -24.94
C TYR A 380 -17.98 12.17 -25.29
N ILE A 381 -17.21 11.11 -25.02
CA ILE A 381 -15.78 11.05 -25.30
C ILE A 381 -15.54 9.90 -26.28
N ASP A 382 -15.07 10.24 -27.48
CA ASP A 382 -14.59 9.27 -28.46
C ASP A 382 -13.06 9.17 -28.38
N ILE A 383 -12.56 8.06 -27.86
CA ILE A 383 -11.11 7.87 -27.68
C ILE A 383 -10.38 7.58 -29.00
N SER A 384 -11.09 7.40 -30.11
CA SER A 384 -10.48 7.18 -31.44
C SER A 384 -9.71 8.40 -31.97
N PHE A 385 -9.88 9.56 -31.34
CA PHE A 385 -9.27 10.84 -31.74
C PHE A 385 -8.32 11.41 -30.68
N LEU A 386 -8.03 10.65 -29.62
CA LEU A 386 -7.04 11.03 -28.62
C LEU A 386 -5.65 10.50 -29.05
N PRO A 387 -4.59 11.31 -28.93
CA PRO A 387 -3.25 11.01 -29.45
C PRO A 387 -2.53 9.88 -28.72
#